data_AF-A2G084-F1
#
_entry.id   AF-A2G084-F1
#
_cell.length_a   1.000
_cell.length_b   1.000
_cell.length_c   1.000
_cell.angle_alpha   90.00
_cell.angle_beta   90.00
_cell.angle_gamma   90.00
#
_symmetry.space_group_name_H-M   'P 1'
#
loop_
_entity.id
_entity.type
_entity.pdbx_description
1 polymer ?
#
loop_
_entity_poly.entity_id
_entity_poly.type
_entity_poly.pdbx_seq_one_letter_code
_entity_poly.pdbx_strand_id
1 'polypeptide(L)'
;MDISMLLFYEEYIIILGESDHFKRFNFKNLDIHRKNTICKAIMDNSLESFIIFTERDDFDKNQRLESHLYPDYYEGFSLPELCCYHGAVDCFKLLRTKFNSEITQTCLQFSFLGGNPEIMSECLKYQTPNEACMKCAIISHNIDFVTFLMNEYNLEIDLDYCVKYKNLESFLVYYDQTKDIDNCFGNSISFRIPSLYEYFLSLGANMNFALDCMLI
;
A
#
# COMPACT_ATOMS: atom_id res chain seq x y z
N MET A 1 -6.28 -1.24 7.58
CA MET A 1 -7.40 -0.34 7.32
C MET A 1 -6.97 0.49 6.13
N ASP A 2 -7.70 0.40 5.01
CA ASP A 2 -7.42 1.18 3.82
C ASP A 2 -7.87 2.63 4.06
N ILE A 3 -7.09 3.62 3.62
CA ILE A 3 -7.48 5.03 3.66
C ILE A 3 -8.77 5.24 2.87
N SER A 4 -8.96 4.48 1.80
CA SER A 4 -10.22 4.45 1.06
C SER A 4 -11.38 4.13 2.01
N MET A 5 -11.27 3.11 2.87
CA MET A 5 -12.32 2.80 3.85
C MET A 5 -12.57 3.92 4.88
N LEU A 6 -11.54 4.67 5.27
CA LEU A 6 -11.69 5.77 6.22
C LEU A 6 -12.32 7.01 5.59
N LEU A 7 -11.91 7.36 4.36
CA LEU A 7 -12.49 8.46 3.57
C LEU A 7 -13.95 8.17 3.20
N PHE A 8 -14.27 6.93 2.79
CA PHE A 8 -15.65 6.50 2.56
C PHE A 8 -16.51 6.60 3.83
N TYR A 9 -15.94 6.34 5.02
CA TYR A 9 -16.64 6.49 6.29
C TYR A 9 -16.92 7.97 6.64
N GLU A 10 -15.95 8.86 6.44
CA GLU A 10 -16.12 10.31 6.68
C GLU A 10 -17.10 10.97 5.70
N GLU A 11 -17.09 10.55 4.43
CA GLU A 11 -17.91 11.17 3.38
C GLU A 11 -19.36 10.66 3.37
N TYR A 12 -19.58 9.37 3.72
CA TYR A 12 -20.91 8.75 3.55
C TYR A 12 -21.57 8.21 4.83
N ILE A 13 -20.87 8.14 5.99
CA ILE A 13 -21.39 7.54 7.24
C ILE A 13 -22.04 6.15 6.99
N ILE A 14 -21.39 5.29 6.21
CA ILE A 14 -21.84 3.92 5.97
C ILE A 14 -20.83 2.95 6.57
N ILE A 15 -21.30 2.10 7.49
CA ILE A 15 -20.51 0.99 8.06
C ILE A 15 -20.62 -0.19 7.09
N LEU A 16 -19.55 -0.46 6.33
CA LEU A 16 -19.45 -1.68 5.52
C LEU A 16 -18.78 -2.79 6.35
N GLY A 17 -19.62 -3.62 6.97
CA GLY A 17 -19.26 -4.94 7.49
C GLY A 17 -18.85 -4.96 8.97
N GLU A 18 -19.58 -5.73 9.77
CA GLU A 18 -19.18 -6.12 11.12
C GLU A 18 -17.98 -7.07 11.04
N SER A 19 -16.77 -6.52 11.09
CA SER A 19 -15.60 -7.29 11.51
C SER A 19 -15.21 -6.84 12.92
N ASP A 20 -14.85 -7.78 13.80
CA ASP A 20 -14.41 -7.46 15.17
C ASP A 20 -13.17 -6.56 15.23
N HIS A 21 -12.48 -6.36 14.10
CA HIS A 21 -11.43 -5.35 13.93
C HIS A 21 -11.95 -3.91 14.02
N PHE A 22 -13.19 -3.62 13.60
CA PHE A 22 -13.77 -2.28 13.64
C PHE A 22 -14.04 -1.78 15.07
N LYS A 23 -14.39 -2.68 16.00
CA LYS A 23 -14.71 -2.31 17.40
C LYS A 23 -13.49 -1.87 18.23
N ARG A 24 -12.27 -2.11 17.75
CA ARG A 24 -11.01 -1.76 18.45
C ARG A 24 -10.42 -0.41 18.05
N PHE A 25 -10.94 0.26 17.02
CA PHE A 25 -10.42 1.58 16.63
C PHE A 25 -10.93 2.67 17.57
N ASN A 26 -10.06 3.10 18.47
CA ASN A 26 -10.29 4.29 19.27
C ASN A 26 -10.13 5.50 18.33
N PHE A 27 -11.24 6.13 17.93
CA PHE A 27 -11.31 7.29 17.01
C PHE A 27 -10.60 8.57 17.52
N LYS A 28 -9.73 8.46 18.52
CA LYS A 28 -8.95 9.58 19.07
C LYS A 28 -8.02 10.25 18.05
N ASN A 29 -7.75 9.62 16.91
CA ASN A 29 -6.84 10.13 15.88
C ASN A 29 -7.54 10.71 14.63
N LEU A 30 -8.85 10.98 14.67
CA LEU A 30 -9.49 11.86 13.67
C LEU A 30 -8.87 13.27 13.67
N ASP A 31 -8.04 13.61 14.66
CA ASP A 31 -7.35 14.88 14.80
C ASP A 31 -6.32 15.17 13.68
N ILE A 32 -5.69 14.14 13.08
CA ILE A 32 -4.74 14.37 11.98
C ILE A 32 -5.42 14.79 10.66
N HIS A 33 -6.72 14.53 10.52
CA HIS A 33 -7.56 15.03 9.43
C HIS A 33 -8.26 16.35 9.78
N ARG A 34 -8.07 16.91 11.00
CA ARG A 34 -8.54 18.26 11.27
C ARG A 34 -7.91 19.23 10.27
N LYS A 35 -8.75 20.06 9.66
CA LYS A 35 -8.36 21.24 8.88
C LYS A 35 -7.21 21.93 9.62
N ASN A 36 -6.02 22.00 9.00
CA ASN A 36 -4.78 22.64 9.47
C ASN A 36 -3.70 21.76 10.11
N THR A 37 -3.51 20.51 9.67
CA THR A 37 -2.28 19.74 9.96
C THR A 37 -1.36 19.69 8.74
N ILE A 38 -0.06 19.54 8.97
CA ILE A 38 0.92 19.26 7.90
C ILE A 38 0.59 17.95 7.17
N CYS A 39 0.02 16.96 7.89
CA CYS A 39 -0.48 15.71 7.31
C CYS A 39 -1.55 15.96 6.26
N LYS A 40 -2.50 16.87 6.53
CA LYS A 40 -3.56 17.21 5.58
C LYS A 40 -2.99 17.90 4.34
N ALA A 41 -2.01 18.78 4.51
CA ALA A 41 -1.32 19.40 3.38
C ALA A 41 -0.62 18.36 2.49
N ILE A 42 0.05 17.37 3.08
CA ILE A 42 0.65 16.25 2.34
C ILE A 42 -0.43 15.42 1.64
N MET A 43 -1.47 14.99 2.36
CA MET A 43 -2.55 14.15 1.82
C MET A 43 -3.25 14.77 0.62
N ASP A 44 -3.46 16.10 0.66
CA ASP A 44 -4.09 16.84 -0.44
C ASP A 44 -3.07 17.33 -1.50
N ASN A 45 -1.78 17.00 -1.33
CA ASN A 45 -0.66 17.55 -2.10
C ASN A 45 -0.70 19.10 -2.22
N SER A 46 -1.13 19.79 -1.16
CA SER A 46 -1.30 21.25 -1.14
C SER A 46 0.03 21.95 -0.86
N LEU A 47 0.76 22.29 -1.92
CA LEU A 47 2.06 22.95 -1.82
C LEU A 47 2.01 24.28 -1.03
N GLU A 48 1.01 25.12 -1.28
CA GLU A 48 0.87 26.42 -0.59
C GLU A 48 0.72 26.23 0.93
N SER A 49 -0.18 25.34 1.35
CA SER A 49 -0.37 25.01 2.77
C SER A 49 0.91 24.44 3.38
N PHE A 50 1.57 23.55 2.64
CA PHE A 50 2.80 22.89 3.09
C PHE A 50 3.94 23.91 3.27
N ILE A 51 4.11 24.88 2.36
CA ILE A 51 5.08 25.97 2.51
C ILE A 51 4.83 26.74 3.80
N ILE A 52 3.58 27.13 4.08
CA ILE A 52 3.23 27.87 5.31
C ILE A 52 3.66 27.10 6.57
N PHE A 53 3.56 25.77 6.58
CA PHE A 53 4.07 24.96 7.71
C PHE A 53 5.60 24.96 7.76
N THR A 54 6.27 24.86 6.61
CA THR A 54 7.74 24.77 6.55
C THR A 54 8.46 26.08 6.87
N GLU A 55 7.77 27.22 6.84
CA GLU A 55 8.31 28.55 7.19
C GLU A 55 8.06 28.93 8.66
N ARG A 56 7.43 28.06 9.46
CA ARG A 56 7.26 28.34 10.89
C ARG A 56 8.56 28.11 11.65
N ASP A 57 8.81 28.94 12.65
CA ASP A 57 10.00 28.85 13.51
C ASP A 57 10.11 27.51 14.24
N ASP A 58 8.98 26.83 14.49
CA ASP A 58 8.89 25.53 15.16
C ASP A 58 8.90 24.33 14.20
N PHE A 59 9.11 24.55 12.89
CA PHE A 59 9.14 23.47 11.91
C PHE A 59 10.37 22.58 12.08
N ASP A 60 10.15 21.31 12.44
CA ASP A 60 11.18 20.28 12.39
C ASP A 60 11.08 19.49 11.09
N LYS A 61 12.11 19.62 10.24
CA LYS A 61 12.22 18.89 8.97
C LYS A 61 12.42 17.38 9.15
N ASN A 62 12.90 16.96 10.33
CA ASN A 62 13.13 15.56 10.68
C ASN A 62 11.98 14.99 11.50
N GLN A 63 10.88 15.75 11.67
CA GLN A 63 9.73 15.28 12.43
C GLN A 63 9.20 13.97 11.86
N ARG A 64 8.81 13.08 12.77
CA ARG A 64 8.15 11.82 12.46
C ARG A 64 6.73 11.89 13.00
N LEU A 65 5.78 11.46 12.20
CA LEU A 65 4.36 11.53 12.53
C LEU A 65 3.85 10.12 12.79
N GLU A 66 3.44 9.89 14.03
CA GLU A 66 2.78 8.66 14.44
C GLU A 66 1.28 8.78 14.17
N SER A 67 0.73 7.80 13.46
CA SER A 67 -0.70 7.74 13.20
C SER A 67 -1.16 6.30 13.04
N HIS A 68 -2.27 5.97 13.70
CA HIS A 68 -2.94 4.68 13.55
C HIS A 68 -3.55 4.45 12.15
N LEU A 69 -3.52 5.45 11.27
CA LEU A 69 -3.92 5.30 9.88
C LEU A 69 -2.89 4.58 9.03
N TYR A 70 -1.62 4.62 9.44
CA TYR A 70 -0.54 3.97 8.72
C TYR A 70 -0.20 2.63 9.38
N PRO A 71 0.12 1.57 8.60
CA PRO A 71 0.61 0.31 9.14
C PRO A 71 1.91 0.52 9.93
N ASP A 72 2.16 -0.30 10.96
CA ASP A 72 3.42 -0.34 11.72
C ASP A 72 3.85 1.02 12.34
N TYR A 73 2.89 1.73 12.92
CA TYR A 73 2.99 3.10 13.44
C TYR A 73 3.96 3.33 14.62
N TYR A 74 4.64 2.31 15.15
CA TYR A 74 5.38 2.41 16.42
C TYR A 74 6.59 3.35 16.36
N GLU A 75 7.12 3.64 15.17
CA GLU A 75 8.24 4.58 14.99
C GLU A 75 7.84 5.85 14.22
N GLY A 76 6.57 5.99 13.83
CA GLY A 76 6.07 7.06 12.96
C GLY A 76 6.71 7.07 11.56
N PHE A 77 6.28 7.99 10.71
CA PHE A 77 6.84 8.19 9.37
C PHE A 77 7.38 9.61 9.19
N SER A 78 8.49 9.73 8.48
CA SER A 78 9.04 11.02 8.09
C SER A 78 8.18 11.70 7.02
N LEU A 79 8.31 13.03 6.89
CA LEU A 79 7.60 13.80 5.87
C LEU A 79 7.79 13.28 4.43
N PRO A 80 9.01 12.93 3.94
CA PRO A 80 9.16 12.39 2.59
C PRO A 80 8.49 11.02 2.42
N GLU A 81 8.53 10.15 3.43
CA GLU A 81 7.85 8.85 3.42
C GLU A 81 6.33 9.05 3.29
N LEU A 82 5.75 9.97 4.07
CA LEU A 82 4.34 10.32 3.96
C LEU A 82 3.97 10.90 2.60
N CYS A 83 4.85 11.74 2.01
CA CYS A 83 4.61 12.24 0.66
C CYS A 83 4.59 11.11 -0.37
N CYS A 84 5.49 10.13 -0.24
CA CYS A 84 5.50 8.96 -1.12
C CYS A 84 4.22 8.13 -0.97
N TYR A 85 3.79 7.92 0.27
CA TYR A 85 2.61 7.14 0.60
C TYR A 85 1.31 7.75 0.04
N HIS A 86 1.19 9.08 0.07
CA HIS A 86 0.02 9.80 -0.45
C HIS A 86 0.16 10.25 -1.92
N GLY A 87 1.30 9.99 -2.58
CA GLY A 87 1.55 10.48 -3.93
C GLY A 87 1.70 12.02 -4.02
N ALA A 88 2.07 12.68 -2.92
CA ALA A 88 2.15 14.13 -2.77
C ALA A 88 3.42 14.73 -3.42
N VAL A 89 3.46 14.75 -4.74
CA VAL A 89 4.65 15.06 -5.54
C VAL A 89 5.20 16.46 -5.30
N ASP A 90 4.35 17.47 -5.07
CA ASP A 90 4.80 18.85 -4.89
C ASP A 90 5.43 19.04 -3.51
N CYS A 91 4.80 18.46 -2.49
CA CYS A 91 5.35 18.45 -1.13
C CYS A 91 6.69 17.68 -1.09
N PHE A 92 6.75 16.52 -1.75
CA PHE A 92 7.97 15.72 -1.88
C PHE A 92 9.11 16.50 -2.55
N LYS A 93 8.84 17.17 -3.69
CA LYS A 93 9.81 18.02 -4.39
C LYS A 93 10.30 19.17 -3.52
N LEU A 94 9.42 19.81 -2.75
CA LEU A 94 9.83 20.86 -1.81
C LEU A 94 10.79 20.31 -0.76
N LEU A 95 10.47 19.16 -0.15
CA LEU A 95 11.33 18.51 0.84
C LEU A 95 12.72 18.17 0.27
N ARG A 96 12.76 17.61 -0.94
CA ARG A 96 14.02 17.26 -1.62
C ARG A 96 14.84 18.50 -1.97
N THR A 97 14.22 19.55 -2.50
CA THR A 97 14.95 20.74 -2.97
C THR A 97 15.35 21.68 -1.85
N LYS A 98 14.47 21.97 -0.88
CA LYS A 98 14.72 22.94 0.20
C LYS A 98 15.50 22.33 1.36
N PHE A 99 15.21 21.07 1.73
CA PHE A 99 15.75 20.45 2.94
C PHE A 99 16.74 19.33 2.68
N ASN A 100 16.91 18.92 1.42
CA ASN A 100 17.71 17.76 1.02
C ASN A 100 17.28 16.49 1.78
N SER A 101 15.97 16.35 2.03
CA SER A 101 15.41 15.23 2.80
C SER A 101 15.78 13.90 2.18
N GLU A 102 16.32 12.96 2.95
CA GLU A 102 16.77 11.66 2.46
C GLU A 102 15.63 10.86 1.79
N ILE A 103 15.98 10.11 0.73
CA ILE A 103 15.10 9.11 0.13
C ILE A 103 15.45 7.76 0.74
N THR A 104 14.58 7.26 1.62
CA THR A 104 14.77 5.97 2.31
C THR A 104 14.19 4.81 1.48
N GLN A 105 14.50 3.58 1.85
CA GLN A 105 13.84 2.40 1.26
C GLN A 105 12.32 2.45 1.47
N THR A 106 11.85 2.97 2.60
CA THR A 106 10.43 3.17 2.90
C THR A 106 9.79 4.15 1.91
N CYS A 107 10.50 5.23 1.51
CA CYS A 107 10.03 6.12 0.44
C CYS A 107 9.77 5.34 -0.86
N LEU A 108 10.70 4.47 -1.27
CA LEU A 108 10.53 3.67 -2.48
C LEU A 108 9.34 2.70 -2.33
N GLN A 109 9.22 1.98 -1.22
CA GLN A 109 8.09 1.09 -0.95
C GLN A 109 6.75 1.82 -1.03
N PHE A 110 6.64 2.96 -0.34
CA PHE A 110 5.43 3.77 -0.30
C PHE A 110 5.12 4.47 -1.62
N SER A 111 6.12 4.73 -2.47
CA SER A 111 5.88 5.28 -3.80
C SER A 111 5.02 4.37 -4.69
N PHE A 112 5.09 3.03 -4.49
CA PHE A 112 4.21 2.08 -5.16
C PHE A 112 2.78 2.13 -4.62
N LEU A 113 2.58 2.47 -3.35
CA LEU A 113 1.24 2.69 -2.77
C LEU A 113 0.62 3.99 -3.26
N GLY A 114 1.37 5.09 -3.19
CA GLY A 114 0.88 6.41 -3.63
C GLY A 114 0.70 6.52 -5.14
N GLY A 115 1.34 5.64 -5.92
CA GLY A 115 1.10 5.49 -7.35
C GLY A 115 1.50 6.70 -8.20
N ASN A 116 2.31 7.61 -7.68
CA ASN A 116 2.79 8.78 -8.41
C ASN A 116 4.09 8.42 -9.18
N PRO A 117 4.10 8.39 -10.53
CA PRO A 117 5.26 7.95 -11.29
C PRO A 117 6.49 8.84 -11.11
N GLU A 118 6.31 10.13 -10.87
CA GLU A 118 7.43 11.06 -10.66
C GLU A 118 8.15 10.78 -9.34
N ILE A 119 7.40 10.54 -8.26
CA ILE A 119 7.99 10.15 -6.97
C ILE A 119 8.70 8.80 -7.11
N MET A 120 8.04 7.81 -7.70
CA MET A 120 8.59 6.46 -7.86
C MET A 120 9.89 6.48 -8.66
N SER A 121 9.90 7.16 -9.81
CA SER A 121 11.10 7.30 -10.65
C SER A 121 12.23 8.05 -9.95
N GLU A 122 11.93 9.04 -9.10
CA GLU A 122 12.95 9.69 -8.28
C GLU A 122 13.50 8.74 -7.20
N CYS A 123 12.64 7.96 -6.54
CA CYS A 123 13.07 7.00 -5.51
C CYS A 123 13.97 5.89 -6.08
N LEU A 124 13.64 5.38 -7.27
CA LEU A 124 14.41 4.34 -7.97
C LEU A 124 15.84 4.76 -8.35
N LYS A 125 16.16 6.07 -8.36
CA LYS A 125 17.52 6.56 -8.59
C LYS A 125 18.46 6.31 -7.40
N TYR A 126 17.91 6.15 -6.20
CA TYR A 126 18.68 6.03 -4.96
C TYR A 126 18.50 4.69 -4.26
N GLN A 127 17.39 3.99 -4.52
CA GLN A 127 17.01 2.76 -3.83
C GLN A 127 16.69 1.64 -4.84
N THR A 128 16.87 0.39 -4.42
CA THR A 128 16.55 -0.79 -5.22
C THR A 128 15.27 -1.45 -4.70
N PRO A 129 14.31 -1.81 -5.57
CA PRO A 129 13.12 -2.54 -5.15
C PRO A 129 13.44 -3.83 -4.40
N ASN A 130 12.60 -4.13 -3.41
CA ASN A 130 12.65 -5.37 -2.65
C ASN A 130 11.25 -5.97 -2.50
N GLU A 131 11.12 -7.10 -1.81
CA GLU A 131 9.83 -7.79 -1.59
C GLU A 131 8.75 -6.88 -0.99
N ALA A 132 9.13 -5.91 -0.14
CA ALA A 132 8.17 -4.94 0.40
C ALA A 132 7.63 -3.98 -0.66
N CYS A 133 8.39 -3.67 -1.72
CA CYS A 133 7.88 -2.96 -2.90
C CYS A 133 6.86 -3.81 -3.65
N MET A 134 7.12 -5.11 -3.84
CA MET A 134 6.17 -6.04 -4.47
C MET A 134 4.87 -6.13 -3.67
N LYS A 135 4.97 -6.29 -2.34
CA LYS A 135 3.82 -6.24 -1.44
C LYS A 135 3.03 -4.93 -1.59
N CYS A 136 3.71 -3.78 -1.65
CA CYS A 136 3.05 -2.49 -1.85
C CYS A 136 2.33 -2.41 -3.21
N ALA A 137 2.94 -2.89 -4.29
CA ALA A 137 2.30 -2.95 -5.61
C ALA A 137 1.07 -3.86 -5.64
N ILE A 138 1.10 -5.00 -4.92
CA ILE A 138 -0.06 -5.88 -4.76
C ILE A 138 -1.17 -5.17 -3.96
N ILE A 139 -0.82 -4.48 -2.87
CA ILE A 139 -1.78 -3.70 -2.06
C ILE A 139 -2.42 -2.59 -2.88
N SER A 140 -1.67 -1.93 -3.77
CA SER A 140 -2.17 -0.81 -4.57
C SER A 140 -3.08 -1.25 -5.72
N HIS A 141 -3.30 -2.57 -5.92
CA HIS A 141 -4.04 -3.10 -7.06
C HIS A 141 -3.58 -2.53 -8.42
N ASN A 142 -2.27 -2.30 -8.56
CA ASN A 142 -1.69 -1.79 -9.80
C ASN A 142 -0.86 -2.88 -10.48
N ILE A 143 -1.45 -3.53 -11.48
CA ILE A 143 -0.83 -4.66 -12.17
C ILE A 143 0.41 -4.25 -12.98
N ASP A 144 0.48 -3.01 -13.46
CA ASP A 144 1.65 -2.50 -14.15
C ASP A 144 2.85 -2.43 -13.21
N PHE A 145 2.64 -2.08 -11.95
CA PHE A 145 3.70 -2.10 -10.93
C PHE A 145 4.16 -3.51 -10.59
N VAL A 146 3.22 -4.44 -10.42
CA VAL A 146 3.53 -5.85 -10.13
C VAL A 146 4.35 -6.46 -11.27
N THR A 147 3.91 -6.28 -12.51
CA THR A 147 4.62 -6.81 -13.68
C THR A 147 5.95 -6.09 -13.92
N PHE A 148 6.06 -4.78 -13.67
CA PHE A 148 7.33 -4.06 -13.68
C PHE A 148 8.33 -4.64 -12.67
N LEU A 149 7.92 -4.83 -11.42
CA LEU A 149 8.79 -5.37 -10.37
C LEU A 149 9.22 -6.80 -10.66
N MET A 150 8.30 -7.62 -11.17
CA MET A 150 8.57 -8.99 -11.55
C MET A 150 9.55 -9.06 -12.73
N ASN A 151 9.33 -8.31 -13.80
CA ASN A 151 10.12 -8.42 -15.02
C ASN A 151 11.48 -7.72 -14.94
N GLU A 152 11.53 -6.52 -14.35
CA GLU A 152 12.75 -5.70 -14.33
C GLU A 152 13.65 -6.04 -13.14
N TYR A 153 13.09 -6.56 -12.04
CA TYR A 153 13.83 -6.86 -10.81
C TYR A 153 13.77 -8.34 -10.41
N ASN A 154 13.09 -9.20 -11.15
CA ASN A 154 12.93 -10.63 -10.85
C ASN A 154 12.36 -10.88 -9.44
N LEU A 155 11.49 -9.99 -8.97
CA LEU A 155 10.83 -10.18 -7.67
C LEU A 155 9.66 -11.15 -7.81
N GLU A 156 9.61 -12.12 -6.90
CA GLU A 156 8.55 -13.13 -6.87
C GLU A 156 7.24 -12.54 -6.32
N ILE A 157 6.12 -13.02 -6.86
CA ILE A 157 4.78 -12.68 -6.37
C ILE A 157 4.42 -13.67 -5.26
N ASP A 158 4.17 -13.16 -4.06
CA ASP A 158 3.69 -13.94 -2.93
C ASP A 158 2.15 -14.07 -2.96
N LEU A 159 1.68 -15.31 -3.12
CA LEU A 159 0.25 -15.64 -3.16
C LEU A 159 -0.49 -15.24 -1.87
N ASP A 160 0.15 -15.27 -0.71
CA ASP A 160 -0.47 -14.88 0.56
C ASP A 160 -0.86 -13.41 0.53
N TYR A 161 -0.03 -12.56 -0.07
CA TYR A 161 -0.38 -11.15 -0.28
C TYR A 161 -1.53 -10.99 -1.27
N CYS A 162 -1.53 -11.73 -2.39
CA CYS A 162 -2.63 -11.67 -3.34
C CYS A 162 -3.97 -12.07 -2.69
N VAL A 163 -3.98 -13.14 -1.88
CA VAL A 163 -5.18 -13.62 -1.17
C VAL A 163 -5.60 -12.65 -0.07
N LYS A 164 -4.65 -12.15 0.72
CA LYS A 164 -4.91 -11.24 1.84
C LYS A 164 -5.52 -9.93 1.38
N TYR A 165 -5.03 -9.38 0.27
CA TYR A 165 -5.51 -8.13 -0.31
C TYR A 165 -6.53 -8.33 -1.43
N LYS A 166 -6.94 -9.57 -1.72
CA LYS A 166 -7.91 -9.92 -2.78
C LYS A 166 -7.52 -9.39 -4.17
N ASN A 167 -6.21 -9.30 -4.45
CA ASN A 167 -5.70 -8.88 -5.74
C ASN A 167 -5.66 -10.08 -6.70
N LEU A 168 -6.77 -10.27 -7.42
CA LEU A 168 -6.95 -11.36 -8.37
C LEU A 168 -6.04 -11.23 -9.60
N GLU A 169 -5.76 -10.01 -10.07
CA GLU A 169 -4.90 -9.80 -11.25
C GLU A 169 -3.47 -10.26 -10.97
N SER A 170 -2.91 -9.90 -9.81
CA SER A 170 -1.57 -10.32 -9.40
C SER A 170 -1.50 -11.84 -9.21
N PHE A 171 -2.55 -12.42 -8.64
CA PHE A 171 -2.69 -13.88 -8.50
C PHE A 171 -2.67 -14.57 -9.88
N LEU A 172 -3.37 -14.01 -10.87
CA LEU A 172 -3.40 -14.57 -12.23
C LEU A 172 -2.06 -14.38 -12.95
N VAL A 173 -1.33 -13.28 -12.70
CA VAL A 173 0.04 -13.10 -13.21
C VAL A 173 0.99 -14.13 -12.59
N TYR A 174 0.91 -14.39 -11.28
CA TYR A 174 1.67 -15.49 -10.66
C TYR A 174 1.41 -16.81 -11.36
N TYR A 175 0.12 -17.15 -11.58
CA TYR A 175 -0.25 -18.39 -12.26
C TYR A 175 0.31 -18.42 -13.68
N ASP A 176 0.23 -17.31 -14.42
CA ASP A 176 0.71 -17.26 -15.78
C ASP A 176 2.22 -17.55 -15.89
N GLN A 177 3.01 -17.06 -14.93
CA GLN A 177 4.45 -17.26 -14.91
C GLN A 177 4.89 -18.64 -14.41
N THR A 178 4.27 -19.12 -13.32
CA THR A 178 4.71 -20.35 -12.65
C THR A 178 4.04 -21.60 -13.19
N LYS A 179 2.82 -21.45 -13.74
CA LYS A 179 1.90 -22.55 -14.08
C LYS A 179 1.66 -23.50 -12.90
N ASP A 180 1.79 -23.01 -11.67
CA ASP A 180 1.62 -23.77 -10.43
C ASP A 180 0.13 -23.94 -10.09
N ILE A 181 -0.48 -24.94 -10.74
CA ILE A 181 -1.91 -25.21 -10.66
C ILE A 181 -2.35 -25.55 -9.22
N ASP A 182 -1.56 -26.33 -8.48
CA ASP A 182 -1.96 -26.85 -7.17
C ASP A 182 -1.96 -25.75 -6.10
N ASN A 183 -0.92 -24.90 -6.05
CA ASN A 183 -0.90 -23.77 -5.12
C ASN A 183 -1.96 -22.72 -5.49
N CYS A 184 -2.17 -22.46 -6.79
CA CYS A 184 -3.25 -21.58 -7.24
C CYS A 184 -4.63 -22.13 -6.86
N PHE A 185 -4.86 -23.43 -7.00
CA PHE A 185 -6.11 -24.05 -6.56
C PHE A 185 -6.34 -23.86 -5.06
N GLY A 186 -5.37 -24.21 -4.21
CA GLY A 186 -5.49 -24.04 -2.76
C GLY A 186 -5.81 -22.59 -2.35
N ASN A 187 -5.10 -21.63 -2.92
CA ASN A 187 -5.29 -20.20 -2.63
C ASN A 187 -6.57 -19.60 -3.25
N SER A 188 -7.05 -20.14 -4.38
CA SER A 188 -8.25 -19.63 -5.06
C SER A 188 -9.52 -19.74 -4.21
N ILE A 189 -9.60 -20.75 -3.33
CA ILE A 189 -10.73 -20.93 -2.39
C ILE A 189 -10.89 -19.69 -1.50
N SER A 190 -9.78 -19.10 -1.05
CA SER A 190 -9.75 -17.92 -0.19
C SER A 190 -10.27 -16.65 -0.88
N PHE A 191 -10.35 -16.61 -2.21
CA PHE A 191 -11.01 -15.51 -2.93
C PHE A 191 -12.53 -15.56 -2.85
N ARG A 192 -13.12 -16.70 -2.46
CA ARG A 192 -14.58 -16.92 -2.40
C ARG A 192 -15.29 -16.69 -3.74
N ILE A 193 -14.61 -17.03 -4.84
CA ILE A 193 -15.13 -16.96 -6.20
C ILE A 193 -15.25 -18.41 -6.73
N PRO A 194 -16.46 -18.99 -6.78
CA PRO A 194 -16.64 -20.38 -7.19
C PRO A 194 -16.04 -20.74 -8.54
N SER A 195 -16.26 -19.87 -9.53
CA SER A 195 -15.73 -20.06 -10.88
C SER A 195 -14.20 -20.07 -10.94
N LEU A 196 -13.50 -19.48 -9.96
CA LEU A 196 -12.04 -19.43 -9.93
C LEU A 196 -11.45 -20.78 -9.51
N TYR A 197 -11.92 -21.40 -8.42
CA TYR A 197 -11.42 -22.72 -8.05
C TYR A 197 -11.94 -23.82 -8.99
N GLU A 198 -13.16 -23.66 -9.56
CA GLU A 198 -13.67 -24.54 -10.62
C GLU A 198 -12.78 -24.51 -11.86
N TYR A 199 -12.25 -23.33 -12.21
CA TYR A 199 -11.29 -23.19 -13.30
C TYR A 199 -10.02 -24.00 -13.05
N PHE A 200 -9.40 -23.90 -11.87
CA PHE A 200 -8.20 -24.69 -11.56
C PHE A 200 -8.49 -26.20 -11.44
N LEU A 201 -9.67 -26.60 -10.95
CA LEU A 201 -10.10 -28.01 -11.01
C LEU A 201 -10.20 -28.51 -12.46
N SER A 202 -10.73 -27.70 -13.38
CA SER A 202 -10.83 -28.05 -14.79
C SER A 202 -9.47 -28.24 -15.47
N LEU A 203 -8.43 -27.61 -14.91
CA LEU A 203 -7.04 -27.75 -15.36
C LEU A 203 -6.32 -28.97 -14.75
N GLY A 204 -6.99 -29.73 -13.87
CA GLY A 204 -6.45 -30.94 -13.28
C GLY A 204 -5.80 -30.76 -11.91
N ALA A 205 -6.14 -29.70 -11.16
CA ALA A 205 -5.62 -29.48 -9.81
C ALA A 205 -5.88 -30.67 -8.86
N ASN A 206 -4.89 -30.98 -8.02
CA ASN A 206 -5.00 -32.04 -7.03
C ASN A 206 -5.90 -31.63 -5.86
N MET A 207 -7.03 -32.32 -5.70
CA MET A 207 -8.00 -32.03 -4.63
C MET A 207 -7.42 -32.15 -3.20
N ASN A 208 -6.33 -32.90 -3.01
CA ASN A 208 -5.71 -33.04 -1.71
C ASN A 208 -5.02 -31.76 -1.22
N PHE A 209 -4.65 -30.84 -2.12
CA PHE A 209 -4.00 -29.57 -1.77
C PHE A 209 -4.96 -28.57 -1.10
N ALA A 210 -6.28 -28.71 -1.30
CA ALA A 210 -7.27 -27.82 -0.70
C ALA A 210 -7.43 -28.00 0.82
N LEU A 211 -7.10 -29.19 1.36
CA LEU A 211 -7.29 -29.48 2.79
C LEU A 211 -6.30 -28.73 3.69
N ASP A 212 -5.08 -28.48 3.21
CA ASP A 212 -4.05 -27.81 4.02
C ASP A 212 -4.28 -26.29 4.10
N CYS A 213 -4.87 -25.67 3.06
CA CYS A 213 -5.17 -24.24 3.03
C CYS A 213 -6.45 -23.84 3.80
N MET A 214 -7.36 -24.77 4.08
CA MET A 214 -8.62 -24.49 4.80
C MET A 214 -8.53 -24.63 6.34
N LEU A 215 -7.37 -25.07 6.86
CA LEU A 215 -7.15 -25.30 8.30
C LEU A 215 -6.43 -24.15 9.02
N ILE A 216 -6.21 -23.01 8.35
CA ILE A 216 -5.61 -21.78 8.89
C ILE A 216 -6.65 -20.65 8.81
#